data_AF-A0A6I9NVN6-F1
#
_entry.id   AF-A0A6I9NVN6-F1
#
_cell.length_a   1.000
_cell.length_b   1.000
_cell.length_c   1.000
_cell.angle_alpha   90.00
_cell.angle_beta   90.00
_cell.angle_gamma   90.00
#
_symmetry.space_group_name_H-M   'P 1'
#
loop_
_entity.id
_entity.type
_entity.pdbx_description
1 polymer ?
#
loop_
_entity_poly.entity_id
_entity_poly.type
_entity_poly.pdbx_seq_one_letter_code
_entity_poly.pdbx_strand_id
1 'polypeptide(L)'
;MTWERERLPLDLDNMLLRGCTIRNTEECHGLVIFAGADTKIMRNSGKTRFKRTKIDELMNYMVYSIFALLILVAAGLAIGHAFWYDEIGSKAWYLFDGKNQDANHRGFLSFWGYIIVLNTMVPISLYVSVEVIRLGQSKFINWDLQMYYSEKDTPAKARTTTLNEQLGQISYIFSDKTGTLTQNIMAFKKCTIAGRSY
;
A
#
# COMPACT_ATOMS: atom_id res chain seq x y z
N MET A 1 -44.71 -13.03 -3.97
CA MET A 1 -45.55 -11.95 -3.42
C MET A 1 -47.01 -12.37 -3.60
N THR A 2 -47.89 -12.16 -2.62
CA THR A 2 -49.32 -12.47 -2.77
C THR A 2 -50.07 -11.24 -3.21
N TRP A 3 -50.59 -11.25 -4.43
CA TRP A 3 -51.48 -10.23 -4.98
C TRP A 3 -52.81 -10.93 -5.29
N GLU A 4 -53.95 -10.39 -4.82
CA GLU A 4 -55.30 -11.02 -4.87
C GLU A 4 -55.34 -12.55 -4.63
N ARG A 5 -54.66 -13.03 -3.58
CA ARG A 5 -54.58 -14.46 -3.20
C ARG A 5 -53.82 -15.37 -4.18
N GLU A 6 -53.27 -14.85 -5.28
CA GLU A 6 -52.34 -15.58 -6.14
C GLU A 6 -50.89 -15.37 -5.69
N ARG A 7 -50.11 -16.45 -5.68
CA ARG A 7 -48.68 -16.43 -5.32
C ARG A 7 -47.83 -16.32 -6.58
N LEU A 8 -47.31 -15.13 -6.84
CA LEU A 8 -46.36 -14.90 -7.93
C LEU A 8 -44.92 -15.11 -7.42
N PRO A 9 -44.11 -15.96 -8.09
CA PRO A 9 -42.70 -16.10 -7.79
C PRO A 9 -41.94 -14.83 -8.21
N LEU A 10 -41.01 -14.39 -7.37
CA LEU A 10 -40.11 -13.28 -7.68
C LEU A 10 -38.81 -13.89 -8.22
N ASP A 11 -38.62 -13.78 -9.54
CA ASP A 11 -37.38 -14.19 -10.20
C ASP A 11 -36.46 -12.98 -10.46
N LEU A 12 -35.25 -13.25 -10.97
CA LEU A 12 -34.25 -12.25 -11.35
C LEU A 12 -34.79 -11.23 -12.36
N ASP A 13 -35.71 -11.63 -13.24
CA ASP A 13 -36.33 -10.74 -14.23
C ASP A 13 -37.19 -9.64 -13.58
N ASN A 14 -37.70 -9.90 -12.37
CA ASN A 14 -38.48 -8.93 -11.59
C ASN A 14 -37.62 -8.12 -10.61
N MET A 15 -36.28 -8.27 -10.66
CA MET A 15 -35.35 -7.59 -9.74
C MET A 15 -34.46 -6.58 -10.47
N LEU A 16 -34.52 -5.32 -10.05
CA LEU A 16 -33.57 -4.30 -10.47
C LEU A 16 -32.39 -4.24 -9.47
N LEU A 17 -31.17 -4.38 -9.98
CA LEU A 17 -29.95 -4.37 -9.15
C LEU A 17 -29.36 -2.96 -9.06
N ARG A 18 -28.76 -2.65 -7.91
CA ARG A 18 -28.16 -1.34 -7.60
C ARG A 18 -27.15 -0.82 -8.64
N GLY A 19 -26.42 -1.70 -9.32
CA GLY A 19 -25.41 -1.33 -10.32
C GLY A 19 -25.95 -1.15 -11.74
N CYS A 20 -27.23 -1.42 -11.97
CA CYS A 20 -27.85 -1.32 -13.29
C CYS A 20 -28.33 0.12 -13.54
N THR A 21 -28.22 0.56 -14.78
CA THR A 21 -28.81 1.82 -15.25
C THR A 21 -30.02 1.49 -16.10
N ILE A 22 -31.20 1.96 -15.70
CA ILE A 22 -32.43 1.81 -16.49
C ILE A 22 -32.29 2.67 -17.76
N ARG A 23 -32.69 2.12 -18.90
CA ARG A 23 -32.64 2.78 -20.20
C ARG A 23 -33.95 2.54 -20.95
N ASN A 24 -34.31 3.45 -21.85
CA ASN A 24 -35.49 3.35 -22.72
C ASN A 24 -36.83 3.23 -21.96
N THR A 25 -36.98 3.92 -20.84
CA THR A 25 -38.25 4.05 -20.10
C THR A 25 -38.26 5.38 -19.36
N GLU A 26 -39.40 6.07 -19.32
CA GLU A 26 -39.52 7.38 -18.66
C GLU A 26 -39.49 7.25 -17.14
N GLU A 27 -40.32 6.36 -16.59
CA GLU A 27 -40.42 6.14 -15.14
C GLU A 27 -40.53 4.65 -14.82
N CYS A 28 -39.95 4.25 -13.68
CA CYS A 28 -40.04 2.89 -13.17
C CYS A 28 -40.32 2.95 -11.66
N HIS A 29 -41.46 2.40 -11.26
CA HIS A 29 -41.83 2.28 -9.85
C HIS A 29 -41.50 0.87 -9.36
N GLY A 30 -40.85 0.80 -8.20
CA GLY A 30 -40.47 -0.47 -7.60
C GLY A 30 -40.39 -0.36 -6.09
N LEU A 31 -40.42 -1.52 -5.42
CA LEU A 31 -40.25 -1.62 -3.98
C LEU A 31 -38.79 -1.96 -3.67
N VAL A 32 -38.17 -1.23 -2.74
CA VAL A 32 -36.81 -1.52 -2.28
C VAL A 32 -36.84 -2.75 -1.38
N ILE A 33 -36.27 -3.86 -1.85
CA ILE A 33 -36.16 -5.12 -1.08
C ILE A 33 -34.84 -5.17 -0.29
N PHE A 34 -33.73 -4.75 -0.92
CA PHE A 34 -32.40 -4.75 -0.30
C PHE A 34 -31.80 -3.34 -0.35
N ALA A 35 -31.28 -2.86 0.78
CA ALA A 35 -30.68 -1.54 0.91
C ALA A 35 -29.22 -1.63 1.38
N GLY A 36 -28.40 -0.66 0.96
CA GLY A 36 -27.01 -0.54 1.43
C GLY A 36 -26.16 -1.79 1.20
N ALA A 37 -25.63 -2.34 2.30
CA ALA A 37 -24.72 -3.48 2.31
C ALA A 37 -25.37 -4.81 1.89
N ASP A 38 -26.70 -4.90 1.98
CA ASP A 38 -27.45 -6.12 1.64
C ASP A 38 -27.64 -6.29 0.12
N THR A 39 -27.38 -5.23 -0.66
CA THR A 39 -27.45 -5.30 -2.12
C THR A 39 -26.43 -6.29 -2.68
N LYS A 40 -26.81 -7.05 -3.72
CA LYS A 40 -25.96 -8.10 -4.32
C LYS A 40 -24.56 -7.60 -4.70
N ILE A 41 -24.45 -6.39 -5.26
CA ILE A 41 -23.16 -5.78 -5.63
C ILE A 41 -22.27 -5.52 -4.42
N MET A 42 -22.85 -5.11 -3.28
CA MET A 42 -22.10 -4.87 -2.06
C MET A 42 -21.69 -6.16 -1.36
N ARG A 43 -22.54 -7.20 -1.42
CA ARG A 43 -22.18 -8.54 -0.91
C ARG A 43 -21.06 -9.19 -1.73
N ASN A 44 -21.00 -8.89 -3.03
CA ASN A 44 -19.89 -9.31 -3.90
C ASN A 44 -18.65 -8.39 -3.77
N SER A 45 -18.83 -7.17 -3.26
CA SER A 45 -17.72 -6.25 -2.99
C SER A 45 -17.05 -6.64 -1.68
N GLY A 46 -15.81 -7.15 -1.77
CA GLY A 46 -15.01 -7.43 -0.58
C GLY A 46 -14.77 -6.18 0.28
N LYS A 47 -14.50 -6.38 1.58
CA LYS A 47 -14.06 -5.28 2.45
C LYS A 47 -12.76 -4.68 1.93
N THR A 48 -12.66 -3.35 1.92
CA THR A 48 -11.42 -2.65 1.58
C THR A 48 -10.33 -3.06 2.57
N ARG A 49 -9.28 -3.72 2.07
CA ARG A 49 -8.10 -4.06 2.86
C ARG A 49 -6.99 -3.08 2.52
N PHE A 50 -6.32 -2.56 3.55
CA PHE A 50 -5.08 -1.82 3.34
C PHE A 50 -4.04 -2.75 2.73
N LYS A 51 -3.53 -2.37 1.56
CA LYS A 51 -2.50 -3.11 0.86
C LYS A 51 -1.14 -2.68 1.43
N ARG A 52 -0.37 -3.62 1.96
CA ARG A 52 1.04 -3.41 2.34
C ARG A 52 1.91 -3.62 1.11
N THR A 53 2.96 -2.82 0.95
CA THR A 53 3.86 -2.96 -0.18
C THR A 53 5.06 -3.84 0.18
N LYS A 54 5.70 -4.43 -0.83
CA LYS A 54 6.96 -5.17 -0.65
C LYS A 54 8.09 -4.27 -0.13
N ILE A 55 8.04 -2.97 -0.46
CA ILE A 55 9.02 -2.00 0.05
C ILE A 55 8.81 -1.77 1.54
N ASP A 56 7.58 -1.76 2.04
CA ASP A 56 7.33 -1.68 3.49
C ASP A 56 7.98 -2.85 4.24
N GLU A 57 7.89 -4.07 3.68
CA GLU A 57 8.55 -5.26 4.24
C GLU A 57 10.08 -5.15 4.17
N LEU A 58 10.63 -4.70 3.04
CA LEU A 58 12.07 -4.50 2.86
C LEU A 58 12.61 -3.44 3.81
N MET A 59 11.89 -2.33 3.99
CA MET A 59 12.26 -1.26 4.91
C MET A 59 12.31 -1.80 6.35
N ASN A 60 11.32 -2.58 6.77
CA ASN A 60 11.33 -3.22 8.09
C ASN A 60 12.54 -4.15 8.25
N TYR A 61 12.85 -4.96 7.22
CA TYR A 61 14.02 -5.83 7.23
C TYR A 61 15.33 -5.04 7.35
N MET A 62 15.48 -3.94 6.61
CA MET A 62 16.64 -3.04 6.72
C MET A 62 16.76 -2.44 8.12
N VAL A 63 15.65 -1.98 8.72
CA VAL A 63 15.64 -1.44 10.09
C VAL A 63 16.10 -2.48 11.10
N TYR A 64 15.60 -3.71 11.02
CA TYR A 64 16.05 -4.80 11.89
C TYR A 64 17.54 -5.12 11.70
N SER A 65 18.03 -5.13 10.46
CA SER A 65 19.44 -5.35 10.16
C SER A 65 20.34 -4.26 10.76
N ILE A 66 19.95 -2.98 10.62
CA ILE A 66 20.66 -1.84 11.21
C ILE A 66 20.67 -1.94 12.74
N PHE A 67 19.55 -2.28 13.36
CA PHE A 67 19.46 -2.43 14.81
C PHE A 67 20.35 -3.56 15.34
N ALA A 68 20.37 -4.71 14.65
CA ALA A 68 21.26 -5.81 14.99
C ALA A 68 22.74 -5.40 14.86
N LEU A 69 23.11 -4.73 13.77
CA LEU A 69 24.46 -4.22 13.57
C LEU A 69 24.87 -3.20 14.65
N LEU A 70 23.95 -2.31 15.04
CA LEU A 70 24.16 -1.33 16.12
C LEU A 70 24.49 -2.03 17.44
N ILE A 71 23.74 -3.06 17.82
CA ILE A 71 24.01 -3.83 19.05
C ILE A 71 25.39 -4.50 18.98
N LEU A 72 25.74 -5.11 17.84
CA LEU A 72 27.03 -5.78 17.65
C LEU A 72 28.21 -4.79 17.75
N VAL A 73 28.10 -3.63 17.11
CA VAL A 73 29.15 -2.59 17.16
C VAL A 73 29.24 -2.00 18.57
N ALA A 74 28.12 -1.70 19.22
CA ALA A 74 28.11 -1.19 20.59
C ALA A 74 28.71 -2.20 21.59
N ALA A 75 28.41 -3.49 21.42
CA ALA A 75 29.01 -4.55 22.23
C ALA A 75 30.52 -4.66 21.99
N GLY A 76 30.97 -4.63 20.73
CA GLY A 76 32.40 -4.66 20.39
C GLY A 76 33.17 -3.46 20.97
N LEU A 77 32.60 -2.26 20.88
CA LEU A 77 33.18 -1.04 21.45
C LEU A 77 33.20 -1.09 22.99
N ALA A 78 32.14 -1.62 23.62
CA ALA A 78 32.09 -1.79 25.07
C ALA A 78 33.13 -2.76 25.60
N ILE A 79 33.33 -3.88 24.90
CA ILE A 79 34.37 -4.87 25.22
C ILE A 79 35.76 -4.24 25.03
N GLY A 80 35.99 -3.55 23.91
CA GLY A 80 37.25 -2.82 23.68
C GLY A 80 37.53 -1.77 24.76
N HIS A 81 36.51 -1.05 25.21
CA HIS A 81 36.61 -0.10 26.32
C HIS A 81 36.95 -0.80 27.65
N ALA A 82 36.37 -1.96 27.94
CA ALA A 82 36.68 -2.72 29.14
C ALA A 82 38.15 -3.18 29.16
N PHE A 83 38.65 -3.71 28.05
CA PHE A 83 40.07 -4.11 27.93
C PHE A 83 41.03 -2.93 28.04
N TRP A 84 40.75 -1.83 27.33
CA TRP A 84 41.59 -0.63 27.40
C TRP A 84 41.63 -0.01 28.81
N TYR A 85 40.49 -0.05 29.51
CA TYR A 85 40.40 0.44 30.87
C TYR A 85 41.24 -0.38 31.84
N ASP A 86 41.25 -1.71 31.69
CA ASP A 86 42.07 -2.60 32.54
C ASP A 86 43.58 -2.38 32.34
N GLU A 87 44.04 -2.27 31.09
CA GLU A 87 45.47 -2.15 30.78
C GLU A 87 46.05 -0.76 31.06
N ILE A 88 45.34 0.30 30.62
CA ILE A 88 45.89 1.67 30.55
C ILE A 88 45.07 2.63 31.41
N GLY A 89 43.74 2.55 31.35
CA GLY A 89 42.84 3.48 32.05
C GLY A 89 42.98 3.43 33.58
N SER A 90 43.17 2.25 34.15
CA SER A 90 43.34 2.01 35.59
C SER A 90 44.65 2.60 36.15
N LYS A 91 45.67 2.77 35.31
CA LYS A 91 47.01 3.26 35.67
C LYS A 91 47.25 4.73 35.31
N ALA A 92 46.29 5.36 34.62
CA ALA A 92 46.40 6.74 34.15
C ALA A 92 46.10 7.72 35.30
N TRP A 93 47.16 8.25 35.93
CA TRP A 93 47.07 9.18 37.07
C TRP A 93 46.29 10.48 36.81
N TYR A 94 46.10 10.86 35.54
CA TYR A 94 45.39 12.07 35.11
C TYR A 94 43.90 11.83 34.82
N LEU A 95 43.45 10.57 34.74
CA LEU A 95 42.05 10.20 34.50
C LEU A 95 41.37 9.93 35.85
N PHE A 96 41.13 10.98 36.63
CA PHE A 96 40.53 10.85 37.97
C PHE A 96 39.01 10.66 37.87
N ASP A 97 38.56 9.41 37.88
CA ASP A 97 37.14 9.08 37.68
C ASP A 97 36.35 8.85 39.00
N GLY A 98 37.00 9.01 40.16
CA GLY A 98 36.34 9.13 41.48
C GLY A 98 35.47 7.96 41.95
N LYS A 99 35.37 6.85 41.19
CA LYS A 99 34.55 5.68 41.50
C LYS A 99 35.37 4.40 41.33
N ASN A 100 35.61 3.68 42.44
CA ASN A 100 36.15 2.32 42.46
C ASN A 100 35.12 1.34 41.88
N GLN A 101 34.85 1.44 40.59
CA GLN A 101 33.95 0.55 39.86
C GLN A 101 34.75 -0.44 39.05
N ASP A 102 34.38 -1.72 39.14
CA ASP A 102 35.00 -2.80 38.38
C ASP A 102 34.96 -2.52 36.87
N ALA A 103 35.98 -3.00 36.15
CA ALA A 103 36.07 -2.88 34.70
C ALA A 103 34.81 -3.39 33.98
N ASN A 104 34.17 -4.43 34.52
CA ASN A 104 32.92 -5.00 34.01
C ASN A 104 31.74 -4.03 34.13
N HIS A 105 31.61 -3.33 35.27
CA HIS A 105 30.55 -2.35 35.49
C HIS A 105 30.73 -1.13 34.56
N ARG A 106 31.99 -0.73 34.31
CA ARG A 106 32.32 0.34 33.36
C ARG A 106 32.03 -0.06 31.92
N GLY A 107 32.44 -1.25 31.48
CA GLY A 107 32.10 -1.77 30.16
C GLY A 107 30.59 -1.85 29.93
N PHE A 108 29.83 -2.27 30.95
CA PHE A 108 28.37 -2.28 30.90
C PHE A 108 27.75 -0.89 30.76
N LEU A 109 28.25 0.12 31.47
CA LEU A 109 27.79 1.51 31.32
C LEU A 109 28.19 2.08 29.94
N SER A 110 29.41 1.80 29.48
CA SER A 110 29.89 2.22 28.16
C SER A 110 29.08 1.61 27.02
N PHE A 111 28.56 0.38 27.16
CA PHE A 111 27.64 -0.23 26.19
C PHE A 111 26.40 0.64 25.94
N TRP A 112 25.71 1.06 27.00
CA TRP A 112 24.55 1.94 26.88
C TRP A 112 24.92 3.33 26.34
N GLY A 113 26.09 3.85 26.73
CA GLY A 113 26.64 5.08 26.17
C GLY A 113 26.86 5.01 24.65
N TYR A 114 27.47 3.93 24.16
CA TYR A 114 27.70 3.73 22.73
C TYR A 114 26.41 3.53 21.95
N ILE A 115 25.38 2.88 22.52
CA ILE A 115 24.04 2.82 21.90
C ILE A 115 23.48 4.23 21.68
N ILE A 116 23.58 5.11 22.69
CA ILE A 116 23.07 6.48 22.59
C ILE A 116 23.82 7.26 21.50
N VAL A 117 25.15 7.15 21.47
CA VAL A 117 25.99 7.83 20.47
C VAL A 117 25.70 7.31 19.04
N LEU A 118 25.50 6.00 18.89
CA LEU A 118 25.23 5.35 17.60
C LEU A 118 23.75 5.36 17.20
N ASN A 119 22.84 5.93 18.00
CA ASN A 119 21.41 5.99 17.68
C ASN A 119 21.12 6.73 16.36
N THR A 120 22.01 7.62 15.92
CA THR A 120 21.95 8.29 14.61
C THR A 120 22.06 7.33 13.42
N MET A 121 22.56 6.10 13.65
CA MET A 121 22.62 5.05 12.65
C MET A 121 21.24 4.49 12.30
N VAL A 122 20.27 4.58 13.22
CA VAL A 122 18.87 4.23 12.93
C VAL A 122 18.23 5.41 12.19
N PRO A 123 17.91 5.26 10.89
CA PRO A 123 17.47 6.40 10.10
C PRO A 123 15.98 6.64 10.35
N ILE A 124 15.64 7.42 11.39
CA ILE A 124 14.26 7.84 11.68
C ILE A 124 13.69 8.62 10.49
N SER A 125 14.55 9.34 9.77
CA SER A 125 14.19 10.09 8.57
C SER A 125 13.81 9.22 7.38
N LEU A 126 14.25 7.94 7.32
CA LEU A 126 13.99 7.06 6.17
C LEU A 126 12.49 6.94 5.88
N TYR A 127 11.69 6.73 6.91
CA TYR A 127 10.24 6.56 6.78
C TYR A 127 9.58 7.83 6.23
N VAL A 128 9.96 8.99 6.79
CA VAL A 128 9.42 10.29 6.37
C VAL A 128 9.85 10.61 4.95
N SER A 129 11.12 10.37 4.60
CA SER A 129 11.63 10.58 3.25
C SER A 129 10.90 9.71 2.22
N VAL A 130 10.67 8.43 2.51
CA VAL A 130 9.91 7.54 1.62
C VAL A 130 8.47 8.02 1.42
N GLU A 131 7.81 8.49 2.49
CA GLU A 131 6.44 9.00 2.38
C GLU A 131 6.37 10.28 1.53
N VAL A 132 7.33 11.19 1.70
CA VAL A 132 7.43 12.41 0.87
C VAL A 132 7.68 12.06 -0.60
N ILE A 133 8.55 11.08 -0.87
CA ILE A 133 8.81 10.60 -2.24
C ILE A 133 7.53 10.01 -2.85
N ARG A 134 6.79 9.16 -2.11
CA ARG A 134 5.51 8.57 -2.55
C ARG A 134 4.46 9.64 -2.85
N LEU A 135 4.37 10.69 -2.04
CA LEU A 135 3.50 11.84 -2.28
C LEU A 135 3.90 12.60 -3.55
N GLY A 136 5.20 12.87 -3.73
CA GLY A 136 5.72 13.51 -4.93
C GLY A 136 5.41 12.71 -6.20
N GLN A 137 5.68 11.41 -6.19
CA GLN A 137 5.36 10.49 -7.30
C GLN A 137 3.86 10.46 -7.61
N SER A 138 3.02 10.41 -6.58
CA SER A 138 1.56 10.45 -6.76
C SER A 138 1.11 11.75 -7.44
N LYS A 139 1.78 12.87 -7.13
CA LYS A 139 1.47 14.17 -7.73
C LYS A 139 1.94 14.25 -9.17
N PHE A 140 3.10 13.68 -9.50
CA PHE A 140 3.57 13.59 -10.87
C PHE A 140 2.62 12.80 -11.78
N ILE A 141 2.09 11.67 -11.31
CA ILE A 141 1.07 10.90 -12.07
C ILE A 141 -0.17 11.77 -12.38
N ASN A 142 -0.60 12.59 -11.42
CA ASN A 142 -1.77 13.44 -11.60
C ASN A 142 -1.54 14.65 -12.52
N TRP A 143 -0.28 15.04 -12.70
CA TRP A 143 0.11 16.19 -13.54
C TRP A 143 0.53 15.80 -14.96
N ASP A 144 0.60 14.51 -15.26
CA ASP A 144 1.02 14.04 -16.57
C ASP A 144 -0.09 14.29 -17.63
N LEU A 145 0.23 15.14 -18.60
CA LEU A 145 -0.65 15.46 -19.73
C LEU A 145 -0.75 14.30 -20.73
N GLN A 146 0.21 13.37 -20.77
CA GLN A 146 0.13 12.19 -21.64
C GLN A 146 -0.92 11.19 -21.16
N MET A 147 -1.25 11.23 -19.87
CA MET A 147 -2.29 10.37 -19.27
C MET A 147 -3.63 11.10 -19.11
N TYR A 148 -3.81 12.24 -19.78
CA TYR A 148 -5.05 13.01 -19.77
C TYR A 148 -5.96 12.62 -20.94
N TYR A 149 -7.23 12.34 -20.65
CA TYR A 149 -8.23 11.98 -21.67
C TYR A 149 -9.10 13.20 -22.02
N SER A 150 -8.88 13.75 -23.21
CA SER A 150 -9.48 15.00 -23.68
C SER A 150 -10.99 14.92 -23.93
N GLU A 151 -11.50 13.80 -24.46
CA GLU A 151 -12.92 13.68 -24.83
C GLU A 151 -13.88 13.75 -23.63
N LYS A 152 -13.40 13.38 -22.43
CA LYS A 152 -14.19 13.44 -21.18
C LYS A 152 -13.57 14.35 -20.12
N ASP A 153 -12.61 15.20 -20.50
CA ASP A 153 -11.89 16.10 -19.59
C ASP A 153 -11.47 15.41 -18.28
N THR A 154 -10.87 14.22 -18.38
CA THR A 154 -10.57 13.37 -17.22
C THR A 154 -9.06 13.14 -17.11
N PRO A 155 -8.37 13.72 -16.12
CA PRO A 155 -6.97 13.42 -15.85
C PRO A 155 -6.80 12.09 -15.11
N ALA A 156 -5.58 11.52 -15.21
CA ALA A 156 -5.18 10.43 -14.34
C ALA A 156 -5.24 10.87 -12.87
N LYS A 157 -5.84 10.03 -12.01
CA LYS A 157 -5.98 10.30 -10.57
C LYS A 157 -5.49 9.13 -9.74
N ALA A 158 -4.31 9.26 -9.18
CA ALA A 158 -3.78 8.35 -8.16
C ALA A 158 -4.60 8.51 -6.86
N ARG A 159 -5.39 7.49 -6.53
CA ARG A 159 -6.25 7.46 -5.31
C ARG A 159 -5.51 6.96 -4.07
N THR A 160 -4.33 6.37 -4.24
CA THR A 160 -3.52 5.80 -3.17
C THR A 160 -2.07 6.15 -3.43
N THR A 161 -1.40 6.73 -2.44
CA THR A 161 -0.02 7.24 -2.54
C THR A 161 1.02 6.15 -2.33
N THR A 162 0.69 5.11 -1.56
CA THR A 162 1.62 4.04 -1.18
C THR A 162 1.86 3.02 -2.31
N LEU A 163 0.97 2.93 -3.31
CA LEU A 163 1.01 1.87 -4.31
C LEU A 163 1.77 2.22 -5.59
N ASN A 164 2.28 3.45 -5.72
CA ASN A 164 2.89 3.93 -6.96
C ASN A 164 4.09 3.09 -7.39
N GLU A 165 4.93 2.69 -6.43
CA GLU A 165 6.10 1.83 -6.63
C GLU A 165 5.75 0.41 -7.12
N GLN A 166 4.54 -0.09 -6.84
CA GLN A 166 4.12 -1.42 -7.29
C GLN A 166 3.79 -1.46 -8.78
N LEU A 167 3.47 -0.31 -9.40
CA LEU A 167 3.15 -0.25 -10.83
C LEU A 167 4.30 -0.78 -11.69
N GLY A 168 5.56 -0.57 -11.27
CA GLY A 168 6.74 -1.12 -11.94
C GLY A 168 7.02 -2.61 -11.69
N GLN A 169 6.27 -3.26 -10.80
CA GLN A 169 6.47 -4.65 -10.38
C GLN A 169 5.33 -5.59 -10.85
N ILE A 170 4.44 -5.11 -11.72
CA ILE A 170 3.30 -5.89 -12.20
C ILE A 170 3.78 -6.92 -13.23
N SER A 171 3.50 -8.20 -12.99
CA SER A 171 3.79 -9.29 -13.93
C SER A 171 2.56 -9.75 -14.72
N TYR A 172 1.36 -9.55 -14.18
CA TYR A 172 0.11 -10.01 -14.77
C TYR A 172 -0.91 -8.87 -14.79
N ILE A 173 -1.53 -8.66 -15.95
CA ILE A 173 -2.63 -7.71 -16.13
C ILE A 173 -3.89 -8.51 -16.43
N PHE A 174 -4.86 -8.44 -15.52
CA PHE A 174 -6.19 -8.98 -15.74
C PHE A 174 -7.07 -7.86 -16.30
N SER A 175 -7.43 -7.98 -17.57
CA SER A 175 -8.26 -6.99 -18.26
C SER A 175 -9.67 -7.50 -18.43
N ASP A 176 -10.65 -6.67 -18.09
CA ASP A 176 -12.04 -6.93 -18.46
C ASP A 176 -12.26 -6.62 -19.95
N LYS A 177 -13.13 -7.38 -20.60
CA LYS A 177 -13.40 -7.18 -22.04
C LYS A 177 -14.26 -5.95 -22.26
N THR A 178 -15.42 -5.91 -21.61
CA THR A 178 -16.45 -4.90 -21.88
C THR A 178 -16.15 -3.62 -21.12
N GLY A 179 -16.05 -2.49 -21.84
CA GLY A 179 -15.78 -1.19 -21.22
C GLY A 179 -14.31 -0.91 -20.88
N THR A 180 -13.42 -1.87 -21.05
CA THR A 180 -11.95 -1.66 -20.97
C THR A 180 -11.27 -1.93 -22.32
N LEU A 181 -11.34 -3.16 -22.84
CA LEU A 181 -10.75 -3.48 -24.14
C LEU A 181 -11.59 -2.99 -25.33
N THR A 182 -12.92 -3.05 -25.20
CA THR A 182 -13.84 -2.64 -26.26
C THR A 182 -14.65 -1.42 -25.86
N GLN A 183 -14.74 -0.44 -26.76
CA GLN A 183 -15.74 0.62 -26.66
C GLN A 183 -17.14 0.02 -26.88
N ASN A 184 -18.16 0.56 -26.19
CA ASN A 184 -19.56 0.12 -26.34
C ASN A 184 -20.19 0.68 -27.63
N ILE A 185 -19.52 0.47 -28.76
CA ILE A 185 -19.94 0.92 -30.09
C ILE A 185 -19.85 -0.30 -31.02
N MET A 186 -21.00 -0.78 -31.47
CA MET A 186 -21.08 -1.89 -32.42
C MET A 186 -21.24 -1.32 -33.82
N ALA A 187 -20.15 -1.37 -34.59
CA ALA A 187 -20.18 -0.98 -36.00
C ALA A 187 -20.29 -2.23 -36.87
N PHE A 188 -21.35 -2.30 -37.68
CA PHE A 188 -21.43 -3.29 -38.75
C PHE A 188 -20.35 -2.98 -39.79
N LYS A 189 -19.48 -3.95 -40.07
CA LYS A 189 -18.33 -3.74 -40.99
C LYS A 189 -18.45 -4.51 -42.28
N LYS A 190 -18.77 -5.80 -42.19
CA LYS A 190 -18.86 -6.69 -43.35
C LYS A 190 -19.95 -7.72 -43.12
N CYS A 191 -20.53 -8.21 -44.20
CA CYS A 191 -21.34 -9.42 -44.19
C CYS A 191 -21.06 -10.27 -45.43
N THR A 192 -21.40 -11.55 -45.34
CA THR A 192 -21.34 -12.44 -46.49
C THR A 192 -22.76 -12.81 -46.88
N ILE A 193 -23.14 -12.48 -48.13
CA ILE A 193 -24.45 -12.78 -48.70
C ILE A 193 -24.22 -13.65 -49.93
N ALA A 194 -24.80 -14.85 -49.96
CA ALA A 194 -24.67 -15.82 -51.05
C ALA A 194 -23.20 -16.09 -51.49
N GLY A 195 -22.28 -16.18 -50.52
CA GLY A 195 -20.85 -16.42 -50.78
C GLY A 195 -20.06 -15.21 -51.28
N ARG A 196 -20.67 -14.02 -51.36
CA ARG A 196 -19.97 -12.76 -51.68
C ARG A 196 -19.85 -11.88 -50.43
N SER A 197 -18.64 -11.39 -50.14
CA SER A 197 -18.38 -10.45 -49.05
C SER A 197 -18.74 -9.03 -49.48
N TYR A 198 -19.52 -8.34 -48.65
CA TYR A 198 -19.89 -6.93 -48.74
C TYR A 198 -19.36 -6.18 -47.51
#